data_AF-A0A972BHZ1-F1
#
_entry.id   AF-A0A972BHZ1-F1
#
_cell.length_a   1.000
_cell.length_b   1.000
_cell.length_c   1.000
_cell.angle_alpha   90.00
_cell.angle_beta   90.00
_cell.angle_gamma   90.00
#
_symmetry.space_group_name_H-M   'P 1'
#
loop_
_entity.id
_entity.type
_entity.pdbx_description
1 polymer ?
#
loop_
_entity_poly.entity_id
_entity_poly.type
_entity_poly.pdbx_seq_one_letter_code
_entity_poly.pdbx_strand_id
1 'polypeptide(L)'
;MGGYTSSDLESLLSVDVMAEDFASRQLAYGAMQKLMSRDLPYIFLFSPLRTAIADKDLMGIVVSPLGLQCQERWHLVGDSKDSLGEPLRNEH
;
A
#
# COMPACT_ATOMS: atom_id res chain seq x y z
N MET A 1 13.08 7.51 -26.62
CA MET A 1 12.42 6.80 -25.52
C MET A 1 12.95 5.38 -25.50
N GLY A 2 13.57 4.95 -24.41
CA GLY A 2 14.12 3.60 -24.27
C GLY A 2 13.65 3.02 -22.94
N GLY A 3 12.54 2.30 -22.98
CA GLY A 3 12.05 1.48 -21.89
C GLY A 3 12.26 0.01 -22.23
N TYR A 4 12.27 -0.85 -21.22
CA TYR A 4 12.27 -2.28 -21.46
C TYR A 4 10.96 -2.70 -22.14
N THR A 5 11.07 -3.46 -23.24
CA THR A 5 9.93 -4.00 -23.99
C THR A 5 10.16 -5.49 -24.24
N SER A 6 9.16 -6.32 -23.98
CA SER A 6 9.23 -7.77 -24.23
C SER A 6 7.85 -8.29 -24.62
N SER A 7 7.72 -8.81 -25.84
CA SER A 7 6.47 -9.41 -26.32
C SER A 7 6.02 -10.59 -25.44
N ASP A 8 6.98 -11.33 -24.89
CA ASP A 8 6.72 -12.46 -24.01
C ASP A 8 6.13 -11.98 -22.68
N LEU A 9 6.64 -10.87 -22.13
CA LEU A 9 6.11 -10.26 -20.92
C LEU A 9 4.69 -9.72 -21.14
N GLU A 10 4.46 -9.03 -22.25
CA GLU A 10 3.12 -8.51 -22.61
C GLU A 10 2.10 -9.66 -22.76
N SER A 11 2.50 -10.77 -23.38
CA SER A 11 1.66 -11.95 -23.50
C SER A 11 1.29 -12.52 -22.13
N LEU A 12 2.24 -12.62 -21.19
CA LEU A 12 1.97 -13.13 -19.85
C LEU A 12 1.05 -12.19 -19.05
N LEU A 13 1.24 -10.88 -19.15
CA LEU A 13 0.38 -9.88 -18.51
C LEU A 13 -1.05 -9.95 -19.03
N SER A 14 -1.23 -10.19 -20.33
CA SER A 14 -2.57 -10.32 -20.93
C SER A 14 -3.34 -11.55 -20.43
N VAL A 15 -2.63 -12.64 -20.11
CA VAL A 15 -3.24 -13.87 -19.55
C VAL A 15 -3.75 -13.65 -18.13
N ASP A 16 -3.01 -12.91 -17.30
CA ASP A 16 -3.39 -12.62 -15.91
C ASP A 16 -4.65 -11.73 -15.81
N VAL A 17 -4.78 -10.73 -16.70
CA VAL A 17 -5.98 -9.89 -16.78
C VAL A 17 -7.23 -10.72 -17.12
N MET A 18 -7.06 -11.83 -17.83
CA MET A 18 -8.17 -12.67 -18.33
C MET A 18 -8.43 -13.93 -17.49
N ALA A 19 -7.51 -14.34 -16.61
CA ALA A 19 -7.66 -15.54 -15.80
C ALA A 19 -8.55 -15.29 -14.58
N GLU A 20 -9.70 -15.96 -14.49
CA GLU A 20 -10.62 -15.83 -13.36
C GLU A 20 -10.13 -16.58 -12.10
N ASP A 21 -9.33 -17.64 -12.25
CA ASP A 21 -8.91 -18.50 -11.15
C ASP A 21 -7.50 -18.21 -10.60
N PHE A 22 -7.34 -18.42 -9.30
CA PHE A 22 -6.11 -18.12 -8.56
C PHE A 22 -4.89 -18.93 -9.02
N ALA A 23 -5.08 -20.20 -9.38
CA ALA A 23 -3.97 -21.08 -9.73
C ALA A 23 -3.32 -20.68 -11.06
N SER A 24 -4.13 -20.31 -12.05
CA SER A 24 -3.67 -19.80 -13.33
C SER A 24 -2.88 -18.50 -13.18
N ARG A 25 -3.36 -17.57 -12.34
CA ARG A 25 -2.63 -16.31 -12.04
C ARG A 25 -1.29 -16.57 -11.36
N GLN A 26 -1.25 -17.50 -10.41
CA GLN A 26 -0.01 -17.86 -9.71
C GLN A 26 1.05 -18.41 -10.69
N LEU A 27 0.64 -19.26 -11.63
CA LEU A 27 1.53 -19.78 -12.68
C LEU A 27 2.02 -18.67 -13.61
N ALA A 28 1.12 -17.76 -14.02
CA ALA A 28 1.47 -16.62 -14.85
C ALA A 28 2.50 -15.70 -14.15
N TYR A 29 2.27 -15.34 -12.88
CA TYR A 29 3.23 -14.53 -12.11
C TYR A 29 4.58 -15.23 -11.93
N GLY A 30 4.59 -16.54 -11.69
CA GLY A 30 5.85 -17.31 -11.64
C GLY A 30 6.64 -17.25 -12.95
N ALA A 31 5.94 -17.38 -14.09
CA ALA A 31 6.57 -17.25 -15.41
C ALA A 31 7.11 -15.83 -15.66
N MET A 32 6.36 -14.80 -15.28
CA MET A 32 6.80 -13.40 -15.38
C MET A 32 8.04 -13.13 -14.52
N GLN A 33 8.05 -13.57 -13.26
CA GLN A 33 9.20 -13.41 -12.37
C GLN A 33 10.46 -14.08 -12.94
N LYS A 34 10.31 -15.28 -13.52
CA LYS A 34 11.42 -15.99 -14.16
C LYS A 34 11.97 -15.21 -15.37
N LEU A 35 11.08 -14.67 -16.22
CA LEU A 35 11.45 -13.85 -17.38
C LEU A 35 12.19 -12.57 -16.94
N MET A 36 11.63 -11.84 -15.97
CA MET A 36 12.24 -10.61 -15.45
C MET A 36 13.56 -10.86 -14.72
N SER A 37 13.72 -12.01 -14.05
CA SER A 37 15.00 -12.36 -13.42
C SER A 37 16.09 -12.69 -14.45
N ARG A 38 15.71 -13.20 -15.62
CA ARG A 38 16.63 -13.46 -16.75
C ARG A 38 17.03 -12.17 -17.45
N ASP A 39 16.05 -11.33 -17.77
CA ASP A 39 16.25 -10.15 -18.61
C ASP A 39 16.73 -8.92 -17.80
N LEU A 40 16.64 -9.00 -16.46
CA LEU A 40 17.05 -7.98 -15.51
C LEU A 40 16.62 -6.54 -15.88
N PRO A 41 15.35 -6.29 -16.27
CA PRO A 41 14.89 -4.94 -16.53
C PRO A 41 14.85 -4.08 -15.27
N TYR A 42 14.77 -4.73 -14.11
CA TYR A 42 14.85 -4.12 -12.79
C TYR A 42 15.74 -4.99 -11.89
N ILE A 43 16.52 -4.34 -11.03
CA ILE A 43 17.31 -5.00 -9.99
C ILE A 43 16.73 -4.58 -8.64
N PHE A 44 16.16 -5.53 -7.92
CA PHE A 44 15.67 -5.31 -6.55
C PHE A 44 16.84 -5.51 -5.57
N LEU A 45 17.30 -4.43 -4.94
CA LEU A 45 18.46 -4.47 -4.04
C LEU A 45 18.09 -5.00 -2.65
N PHE A 46 16.93 -4.62 -2.13
CA PHE A 46 16.42 -5.06 -0.83
C PHE A 46 14.92 -4.76 -0.70
N SER A 47 14.25 -5.46 0.20
CA SER A 47 12.91 -5.08 0.66
C SER A 47 13.07 -4.24 1.94
N PRO A 48 12.68 -2.95 1.95
CA PRO A 48 12.86 -2.11 3.13
C PRO A 48 11.90 -2.56 4.24
N LEU A 49 12.44 -2.78 5.44
CA LEU A 49 11.61 -2.81 6.64
C LEU A 49 11.09 -1.39 6.90
N ARG A 50 9.77 -1.23 6.93
CA ARG A 50 9.12 0.06 7.20
C ARG A 50 8.45 0.01 8.56
N THR A 51 8.81 0.96 9.42
CA THR A 51 8.17 1.15 10.74
C THR A 51 7.26 2.36 10.65
N ALA A 52 5.96 2.16 10.91
CA ALA A 52 5.03 3.26 11.10
C ALA A 52 5.25 3.86 12.49
N ILE A 53 5.34 5.19 12.55
CA ILE A 53 5.39 5.94 13.81
C ILE A 53 4.12 6.79 13.85
N ALA A 54 3.43 6.73 14.98
CA ALA A 54 2.17 7.40 15.20
C ALA A 54 2.22 8.19 16.51
N ASP A 55 1.45 9.28 16.57
CA ASP A 55 1.24 10.01 17.81
C ASP A 55 0.51 9.13 18.84
N LYS A 56 0.74 9.36 20.13
CA LYS A 56 0.08 8.61 21.22
C LYS A 56 -1.44 8.74 21.19
N ASP A 57 -1.94 9.84 20.65
CA ASP A 57 -3.37 10.14 20.58
C ASP A 57 -4.00 9.58 19.30
N LEU A 58 -3.21 8.96 18.42
CA LEU A 58 -3.67 8.36 17.16
C LEU A 58 -4.03 6.87 17.37
N MET A 59 -5.31 6.55 17.29
CA MET A 59 -5.85 5.21 17.47
C MET A 59 -6.36 4.63 16.16
N GLY A 60 -6.47 3.29 16.08
CA GLY A 60 -7.09 2.59 14.94
C GLY A 60 -6.18 2.38 13.72
N ILE A 61 -4.87 2.58 13.85
CA ILE A 61 -3.91 2.24 12.80
C ILE A 61 -3.76 0.73 12.71
N VAL A 62 -3.92 0.19 11.50
CA VAL A 62 -3.68 -1.22 11.19
C VAL A 62 -2.56 -1.28 10.15
N VAL A 63 -1.40 -1.77 10.56
CA VAL A 63 -0.27 -1.97 9.63
C VAL A 63 -0.55 -3.19 8.77
N SER A 64 -0.65 -3.01 7.46
CA SER A 64 -0.76 -4.10 6.49
C SER A 64 0.63 -4.57 6.04
N PRO A 65 0.78 -5.84 5.60
CA PRO A 65 2.00 -6.32 4.96
C PRO A 65 2.44 -5.50 3.74
N LEU A 66 1.53 -4.75 3.11
CA LEU A 66 1.82 -3.84 2.00
C LEU A 66 2.20 -2.42 2.45
N GLY A 67 2.34 -2.20 3.76
CA GLY A 67 2.54 -0.91 4.39
C GLY A 67 1.24 -0.28 4.88
N LEU A 68 1.29 1.01 5.19
CA LEU A 68 0.11 1.80 5.53
C LEU A 68 -0.77 1.91 4.27
N GLN A 69 -1.98 1.36 4.33
CA GLN A 69 -2.89 1.33 3.18
C GLN A 69 -3.81 2.54 3.21
N CYS A 70 -4.17 3.07 2.04
CA CYS A 70 -5.05 4.24 1.92
C CYS A 70 -6.53 3.89 2.18
N GLN A 71 -6.86 3.29 3.31
CA GLN A 71 -8.21 3.16 3.89
C GLN A 71 -8.14 2.93 5.42
N GLU A 72 -7.17 3.52 6.10
CA GLU A 72 -7.05 3.37 7.53
C GLU A 72 -8.18 4.12 8.26
N ARG A 73 -8.86 3.44 9.18
CA ARG A 73 -9.93 4.01 10.03
C ARG A 73 -9.35 4.65 11.29
N TRP A 74 -8.21 5.32 11.16
CA TRP A 74 -7.57 5.95 12.29
C TRP A 74 -8.34 7.21 12.72
N HIS A 75 -8.25 7.52 14.00
CA HIS A 75 -8.88 8.70 14.60
C HIS A 75 -8.01 9.22 15.73
N LEU A 76 -8.08 10.52 15.96
CA LEU A 76 -7.43 11.16 17.10
C LEU A 76 -8.35 11.07 18.30
N VAL A 77 -7.81 10.63 19.43
CA VAL A 77 -8.46 10.68 20.73
C VAL A 77 -7.90 11.90 21.46
N GLY A 78 -8.68 12.98 21.48
CA GLY A 78 -8.38 14.11 22.35
C GLY A 78 -8.80 13.82 23.78
N ASP A 79 -8.01 14.29 24.77
CA ASP A 79 -8.49 14.46 26.14
C ASP A 79 -9.79 15.26 26.08
N SER A 80 -10.90 14.71 26.56
CA SER A 80 -12.20 15.37 26.61
C SER A 80 -12.24 16.46 27.71
N LYS A 81 -11.25 17.34 27.75
CA LYS A 81 -11.20 18.50 28.64
C LYS A 81 -11.35 19.86 27.95
N ASP A 82 -11.53 19.89 26.63
CA ASP A 82 -11.81 21.12 25.88
C ASP A 82 -13.17 21.10 25.16
N SER A 83 -14.16 20.39 25.69
CA SER A 83 -15.56 20.67 25.36
C SER A 83 -16.08 21.80 26.25
N LEU A 84 -15.84 23.04 25.77
CA LEU A 84 -16.65 24.23 26.03
C LEU A 84 -16.81 24.63 27.51
N GLY A 85 -15.78 25.27 28.05
CA GLY A 85 -15.98 26.27 29.09
C GLY A 85 -16.95 27.33 28.57
N GLU A 86 -17.95 27.65 29.39
CA GLU A 86 -19.09 28.51 29.09
C GLU A 86 -18.75 29.79 28.30
N PRO A 87 -19.67 30.29 27.44
CA PRO A 87 -19.50 31.60 26.84
C PRO A 87 -19.52 32.64 27.96
N LEU A 88 -18.39 33.33 28.16
CA LEU A 88 -18.30 34.52 28.99
C LEU A 88 -19.37 35.51 28.52
N ARG A 89 -20.44 35.64 29.32
CA ARG A 89 -21.40 36.75 29.21
C ARG A 89 -20.63 38.04 29.46
N ASN A 90 -20.41 38.82 28.41
CA ASN A 90 -20.05 40.22 28.58
C ASN A 90 -21.35 41.00 28.81
N GLU A 91 -21.64 41.27 30.08
CA GLU A 91 -22.43 42.43 30.46
C GLU A 91 -21.53 43.65 30.29
N HIS A 92 -21.88 44.56 29.37
CA HIS A 92 -21.77 46.02 29.50
C HIS A 92 -22.43 46.70 28.29
#